data_AF-A0A7Z0ETS1-F1
#
_entry.id   AF-A0A7Z0ETS1-F1
#
_cell.length_a   1.000
_cell.length_b   1.000
_cell.length_c   1.000
_cell.angle_alpha   90.00
_cell.angle_beta   90.00
_cell.angle_gamma   90.00
#
_symmetry.space_group_name_H-M   'P 1'
#
loop_
_entity.id
_entity.type
_entity.pdbx_description
1 polymer ?
#
loop_
_entity_poly.entity_id
_entity_poly.type
_entity_poly.pdbx_seq_one_letter_code
_entity_poly.pdbx_strand_id
1 'polypeptide(L)'
;MASTRLRASAAAAALLLATAACGWSPEEQPPTAVGPAEEDTRTPAPPDEATRSEESPGQASPDEESPAGEAPEGESPAGETPTTGPAAPERTGEPSSSASPSPTTAAPTQESASPSEHAAEYMDALAATDDPDRMREGWLLAPEGSTADAFLTHRISVVQARVDEGRPLFASEVRPTAQGFELCDPGDKDADPPQERQCAHFTGFESEGDRIETFLVDGVDPGPGLFGAGDGSAASEGVHAALVSAYHAQDLEVTVEVGTVHAVDIDLPGAVYVGPDGEEHDVASAAGRYELEPGATTRAAFRVADAEPGGVLRIGGCREECSAMVELEVPVG
;
A
#
# COMPACT_ATOMS: atom_id res chain seq x y z
N MET A 1 26.68 -4.66 -55.78
CA MET A 1 25.91 -3.56 -56.41
C MET A 1 25.09 -2.94 -55.28
N ALA A 2 25.57 -1.87 -54.63
CA ALA A 2 25.23 -0.46 -54.92
C ALA A 2 23.71 -0.21 -54.72
N SER A 3 23.19 0.71 -53.90
CA SER A 3 23.74 1.94 -53.34
C SER A 3 22.72 2.60 -52.38
N THR A 4 23.21 3.38 -51.38
CA THR A 4 22.63 4.65 -50.82
C THR A 4 21.29 4.62 -50.03
N ARG A 5 21.05 5.33 -48.91
CA ARG A 5 21.32 6.75 -48.50
C ARG A 5 21.33 6.89 -46.96
N LEU A 6 22.35 7.53 -46.39
CA LEU A 6 22.42 8.89 -45.82
C LEU A 6 21.62 9.17 -44.52
N ARG A 7 22.40 9.48 -43.48
CA ARG A 7 22.03 10.15 -42.21
C ARG A 7 21.57 11.58 -42.45
N ALA A 8 20.66 12.07 -41.60
CA ALA A 8 20.56 13.48 -41.28
C ALA A 8 20.21 13.63 -39.78
N SER A 9 21.19 14.09 -39.02
CA SER A 9 21.01 14.67 -37.70
C SER A 9 20.65 16.15 -37.88
N ALA A 10 19.70 16.66 -37.11
CA ALA A 10 19.49 18.10 -36.95
C ALA A 10 19.30 18.40 -35.46
N ALA A 11 20.17 19.27 -34.96
CA ALA A 11 20.16 19.80 -33.61
C ALA A 11 19.51 21.19 -33.58
N ALA A 12 18.94 21.49 -32.41
CA ALA A 12 18.76 22.80 -31.77
C ALA A 12 17.85 23.85 -32.42
N ALA A 13 16.85 24.34 -31.67
CA ALA A 13 16.92 25.65 -31.01
C ALA A 13 15.67 25.94 -30.18
N ALA A 14 15.88 26.61 -29.04
CA ALA A 14 14.90 27.04 -28.06
C ALA A 14 13.95 28.13 -28.57
N LEU A 15 12.76 28.20 -27.97
CA LEU A 15 12.01 29.45 -27.83
C LEU A 15 11.19 29.45 -26.54
N LEU A 16 11.62 30.34 -25.63
CA LEU A 16 10.89 30.84 -24.48
C LEU A 16 9.56 31.47 -24.90
N LEU A 17 8.48 31.14 -24.20
CA LEU A 17 7.38 32.06 -23.94
C LEU A 17 6.84 31.81 -22.53
N ALA A 18 6.93 32.86 -21.72
CA ALA A 18 6.42 32.96 -20.37
C ALA A 18 4.90 33.16 -20.37
N THR A 19 4.20 32.50 -19.44
CA THR A 19 2.96 33.03 -18.86
C THR A 19 2.99 32.83 -17.36
N ALA A 20 3.03 33.97 -16.68
CA ALA A 20 2.88 34.12 -15.25
C ALA A 20 1.43 33.82 -14.81
N ALA A 21 1.28 33.17 -13.65
CA ALA A 21 0.42 33.63 -12.55
C ALA A 21 0.52 32.64 -11.38
N CYS A 22 1.53 32.86 -10.53
CA CYS A 22 1.52 32.38 -9.16
C CYS A 22 0.45 33.17 -8.38
N GLY A 23 -0.41 32.44 -7.66
CA GLY A 23 -1.34 32.99 -6.67
C GLY A 23 -1.15 32.26 -5.35
N TRP A 24 0.02 32.38 -4.74
CA TRP A 24 0.24 32.00 -3.34
C TRP A 24 0.88 33.18 -2.63
N SER A 25 0.13 33.75 -1.69
CA SER A 25 0.58 34.83 -0.81
C SER A 25 1.18 34.25 0.47
N PRO A 26 2.44 34.56 0.81
CA PRO A 26 2.90 34.58 2.19
C PRO A 26 2.99 36.04 2.63
N GLU A 27 2.03 36.48 3.45
CA GLU A 27 2.10 37.79 4.11
C GLU A 27 1.99 37.58 5.61
N GLU A 28 3.12 37.25 6.24
CA GLU A 28 3.39 37.62 7.64
C GLU A 28 4.86 38.02 7.76
N GLN A 29 5.09 39.34 7.67
CA GLN A 29 6.36 39.99 7.96
C GLN A 29 6.57 40.07 9.48
N PRO A 30 7.72 39.63 10.03
CA PRO A 30 8.16 40.12 11.33
C PRO A 30 8.72 41.55 11.18
N PRO A 31 8.57 42.41 12.21
CA PRO A 31 9.03 43.79 12.13
C PRO A 31 10.56 43.91 12.14
N THR A 32 11.07 44.59 11.12
CA THR A 32 12.40 45.19 11.07
C THR A 32 12.61 46.18 12.21
N ALA A 33 13.62 45.95 13.06
CA ALA A 33 14.25 47.00 13.85
C ALA A 33 15.73 47.08 13.43
N VAL A 34 16.08 48.22 12.82
CA VAL A 34 17.42 48.62 12.42
C VAL A 34 18.09 49.36 13.58
N GLY A 35 19.33 48.99 13.90
CA GLY A 35 20.25 49.78 14.73
C GLY A 35 21.68 49.22 14.66
N PRO A 36 22.75 50.06 14.61
CA PRO A 36 23.95 49.73 13.84
C PRO A 36 25.17 49.26 14.67
N ALA A 37 26.06 48.55 13.94
CA ALA A 37 27.52 48.53 13.99
C ALA A 37 28.25 48.57 15.34
N GLU A 38 29.00 47.51 15.65
CA GLU A 38 30.41 47.60 16.08
C GLU A 38 31.20 46.37 15.58
N GLU A 39 32.41 46.64 15.09
CA GLU A 39 33.47 45.68 14.79
C GLU A 39 33.82 44.85 16.04
N ASP A 40 34.03 43.54 15.90
CA ASP A 40 35.18 42.95 16.57
C ASP A 40 35.75 41.74 15.82
N THR A 41 37.06 41.76 15.77
CA THR A 41 37.95 40.85 15.11
C THR A 41 38.27 39.74 16.09
N ARG A 42 38.02 38.46 15.78
CA ARG A 42 38.82 37.33 16.29
C ARG A 42 38.39 36.00 15.68
N THR A 43 39.30 35.48 14.86
CA THR A 43 39.43 34.06 14.54
C THR A 43 39.87 33.28 15.77
N PRO A 44 39.18 32.21 16.19
CA PRO A 44 39.75 31.17 17.04
C PRO A 44 40.33 30.04 16.18
N ALA A 45 41.56 29.64 16.50
CA ALA A 45 42.20 28.45 15.96
C ALA A 45 41.49 27.16 16.42
N PRO A 46 41.59 26.05 15.68
CA PRO A 46 41.07 24.76 16.11
C PRO A 46 41.95 24.16 17.24
N PRO A 47 41.36 23.52 18.27
CA PRO A 47 42.12 22.68 19.17
C PRO A 47 42.42 21.32 18.52
N ASP A 48 43.72 21.02 18.41
CA ASP A 48 44.27 19.67 18.37
C ASP A 48 44.00 18.97 19.72
N GLU A 49 43.16 17.94 19.77
CA GLU A 49 43.18 16.91 20.81
C GLU A 49 42.84 15.56 20.14
N ALA A 50 43.85 14.74 19.87
CA ALA A 50 44.37 13.73 20.79
C ALA A 50 43.39 12.56 20.99
N THR A 51 43.59 11.55 20.14
CA THR A 51 43.38 10.12 20.41
C THR A 51 43.46 9.77 21.89
N ARG A 52 42.33 9.34 22.46
CA ARG A 52 42.29 8.56 23.69
C ARG A 52 41.50 7.28 23.43
N SER A 53 42.25 6.20 23.21
CA SER A 53 41.75 4.85 23.37
C SER A 53 41.49 4.63 24.86
N GLU A 54 40.23 4.52 25.26
CA GLU A 54 39.85 3.95 26.55
C GLU A 54 39.28 2.54 26.31
N GLU A 55 40.19 1.60 26.53
CA GLU A 55 39.99 0.19 26.82
C GLU A 55 39.01 0.07 28.01
N SER A 56 37.80 -0.43 27.78
CA SER A 56 36.83 -0.69 28.84
C SER A 56 36.86 -2.19 29.21
N PRO A 57 37.29 -2.56 30.42
CA PRO A 57 37.41 -3.94 30.86
C PRO A 57 36.09 -4.51 31.39
N GLY A 58 35.75 -5.70 30.91
CA GLY A 58 35.06 -6.78 31.61
C GLY A 58 33.91 -6.41 32.56
N GLN A 59 32.67 -6.49 32.05
CA GLN A 59 31.51 -6.72 32.90
C GLN A 59 31.11 -8.19 32.85
N ALA A 60 31.24 -8.82 34.02
CA ALA A 60 30.80 -10.17 34.31
C ALA A 60 29.28 -10.25 34.26
N SER A 61 28.77 -11.24 33.53
CA SER A 61 27.38 -11.70 33.61
C SER A 61 27.13 -12.34 34.98
N PRO A 62 26.11 -11.93 35.74
CA PRO A 62 25.58 -12.77 36.80
C PRO A 62 24.64 -13.82 36.20
N ASP A 63 24.88 -15.07 36.58
CA ASP A 63 23.97 -16.20 36.43
C ASP A 63 22.57 -15.83 36.98
N GLU A 64 21.58 -15.79 36.10
CA GLU A 64 20.17 -15.70 36.49
C GLU A 64 19.58 -17.12 36.56
N GLU A 65 19.51 -17.61 37.79
CA GLU A 65 18.81 -18.81 38.23
C GLU A 65 17.32 -18.74 37.79
N SER A 66 16.92 -19.66 36.91
CA SER A 66 15.51 -19.92 36.61
C SER A 66 14.88 -20.80 37.70
N PRO A 67 13.87 -20.32 38.46
CA PRO A 67 13.04 -21.22 39.26
C PRO A 67 12.01 -21.91 38.37
N ALA A 68 12.07 -23.24 38.38
CA ALA A 68 11.03 -24.13 37.86
C ALA A 68 9.69 -23.82 38.57
N GLY A 69 8.71 -23.32 37.81
CA GLY A 69 7.34 -23.10 38.25
C GLY A 69 6.43 -24.21 37.75
N GLU A 70 5.80 -24.89 38.70
CA GLU A 70 4.85 -26.01 38.58
C GLU A 70 3.68 -25.75 37.62
N ALA A 71 3.34 -26.78 36.85
CA ALA A 71 2.11 -26.88 36.08
C ALA A 71 0.93 -27.24 37.01
N PRO A 72 -0.22 -26.55 36.93
CA PRO A 72 -1.45 -27.04 37.52
C PRO A 72 -2.14 -28.05 36.59
N GLU A 73 -2.23 -29.28 37.06
CA GLU A 73 -3.21 -30.27 36.62
C GLU A 73 -4.63 -29.76 36.91
N GLY A 74 -5.51 -29.77 35.92
CA GLY A 74 -6.87 -29.22 36.03
C GLY A 74 -7.89 -30.00 35.20
N GLU A 75 -8.29 -31.14 35.74
CA GLU A 75 -9.60 -31.82 35.65
C GLU A 75 -10.54 -31.53 34.48
N SER A 76 -10.73 -32.57 33.65
CA SER A 76 -11.95 -32.80 32.86
C SER A 76 -13.12 -33.22 33.74
N PRO A 77 -14.34 -32.70 33.48
CA PRO A 77 -15.56 -33.43 33.78
C PRO A 77 -16.22 -33.93 32.49
N ALA A 78 -16.26 -35.27 32.40
CA ALA A 78 -17.25 -36.00 31.61
C ALA A 78 -18.65 -35.79 32.21
N GLY A 79 -19.66 -35.66 31.36
CA GLY A 79 -21.05 -35.48 31.80
C GLY A 79 -22.07 -35.74 30.69
N GLU A 80 -22.33 -37.03 30.44
CA GLU A 80 -23.64 -37.67 30.20
C GLU A 80 -24.70 -37.01 29.28
N THR A 81 -24.92 -37.65 28.13
CA THR A 81 -26.25 -37.86 27.47
C THR A 81 -27.23 -38.56 28.43
N PRO A 82 -28.60 -38.54 28.29
CA PRO A 82 -29.37 -38.67 27.03
C PRO A 82 -30.78 -37.98 27.01
N THR A 83 -31.49 -38.01 25.88
CA THR A 83 -32.91 -38.49 25.79
C THR A 83 -33.54 -38.23 24.40
N THR A 84 -33.76 -39.36 23.75
CA THR A 84 -34.78 -39.81 22.78
C THR A 84 -36.12 -39.04 22.71
N GLY A 85 -36.58 -38.76 21.48
CA GLY A 85 -37.99 -38.42 21.20
C GLY A 85 -38.32 -38.47 19.69
N PRO A 86 -39.18 -39.39 19.21
CA PRO A 86 -39.43 -39.65 17.79
C PRO A 86 -40.71 -38.96 17.27
N ALA A 87 -40.72 -38.56 15.98
CA ALA A 87 -41.93 -38.53 15.15
C ALA A 87 -41.61 -38.30 13.67
N ALA A 88 -41.77 -39.35 12.86
CA ALA A 88 -42.12 -39.23 11.44
C ALA A 88 -43.63 -38.93 11.31
N PRO A 89 -44.10 -38.39 10.17
CA PRO A 89 -44.61 -39.31 9.17
C PRO A 89 -44.28 -38.96 7.70
N GLU A 90 -44.33 -40.02 6.91
CA GLU A 90 -44.23 -40.11 5.45
C GLU A 90 -45.24 -39.22 4.72
N ARG A 91 -44.84 -38.62 3.58
CA ARG A 91 -45.72 -38.44 2.41
C ARG A 91 -44.96 -38.56 1.09
N THR A 92 -45.19 -39.71 0.47
CA THR A 92 -45.22 -40.09 -0.94
C THR A 92 -45.71 -38.98 -1.89
N GLY A 93 -45.05 -38.83 -3.05
CA GLY A 93 -45.63 -38.11 -4.21
C GLY A 93 -44.65 -37.62 -5.29
N GLU A 94 -44.11 -38.52 -6.10
CA GLU A 94 -43.72 -38.26 -7.51
C GLU A 94 -44.99 -38.20 -8.40
N PRO A 95 -44.92 -37.85 -9.70
CA PRO A 95 -44.07 -36.90 -10.42
C PRO A 95 -44.91 -35.96 -11.33
N SER A 96 -44.36 -34.87 -11.85
CA SER A 96 -44.87 -34.26 -13.10
C SER A 96 -43.83 -33.38 -13.78
N SER A 97 -43.26 -33.96 -14.84
CA SER A 97 -42.61 -33.28 -15.94
C SER A 97 -43.57 -32.30 -16.62
N SER A 98 -43.19 -31.03 -16.66
CA SER A 98 -43.60 -30.11 -17.71
C SER A 98 -42.33 -29.50 -18.30
N ALA A 99 -41.89 -30.08 -19.41
CA ALA A 99 -40.86 -29.53 -20.25
C ALA A 99 -41.37 -28.21 -20.87
N SER A 100 -40.80 -27.09 -20.45
CA SER A 100 -40.96 -25.80 -21.10
C SER A 100 -39.84 -25.65 -22.13
N PRO A 101 -40.12 -25.33 -23.41
CA PRO A 101 -39.09 -25.18 -24.42
C PRO A 101 -38.26 -23.91 -24.14
N SER A 102 -36.99 -24.09 -23.78
CA SER A 102 -36.02 -23.01 -23.69
C SER A 102 -35.84 -22.34 -25.06
N PRO A 103 -35.91 -20.99 -25.17
CA PRO A 103 -35.44 -20.31 -26.37
C PRO A 103 -33.93 -20.52 -26.48
N THR A 104 -33.50 -21.17 -27.55
CA THR A 104 -32.10 -21.22 -27.98
C THR A 104 -31.67 -19.81 -28.38
N THR A 105 -31.31 -18.99 -27.40
CA THR A 105 -30.51 -17.79 -27.62
C THR A 105 -29.12 -18.29 -27.97
N ALA A 106 -28.75 -18.17 -29.25
CA ALA A 106 -27.39 -18.38 -29.70
C ALA A 106 -26.48 -17.46 -28.88
N ALA A 107 -25.70 -18.03 -27.97
CA ALA A 107 -24.64 -17.32 -27.30
C ALA A 107 -23.71 -16.77 -28.38
N PRO A 108 -23.46 -15.45 -28.43
CA PRO A 108 -22.45 -14.93 -29.34
C PRO A 108 -21.15 -15.65 -29.03
N THR A 109 -20.56 -16.26 -30.06
CA THR A 109 -19.21 -16.77 -29.98
C THR A 109 -18.33 -15.56 -29.70
N GLN A 110 -17.90 -15.38 -28.45
CA GLN A 110 -16.85 -14.43 -28.10
C GLN A 110 -15.58 -14.93 -28.78
N GLU A 111 -15.34 -14.40 -29.97
CA GLU A 111 -14.07 -14.51 -30.66
C GLU A 111 -13.01 -13.98 -29.70
N SER A 112 -12.14 -14.87 -29.23
CA SER A 112 -11.07 -14.56 -28.29
C SER A 112 -10.10 -13.59 -28.95
N ALA A 113 -10.42 -12.30 -28.87
CA ALA A 113 -9.56 -11.23 -29.33
C ALA A 113 -8.30 -11.28 -28.47
N SER A 114 -7.14 -11.28 -29.11
CA SER A 114 -5.87 -11.07 -28.40
C SER A 114 -5.95 -9.77 -27.61
N PRO A 115 -5.30 -9.68 -26.43
CA PRO A 115 -5.31 -8.47 -25.63
C PRO A 115 -4.86 -7.25 -26.45
N SER A 116 -5.46 -6.09 -26.20
CA SER A 116 -5.11 -4.86 -26.92
C SER A 116 -3.68 -4.41 -26.58
N GLU A 117 -3.05 -3.66 -27.49
CA GLU A 117 -1.72 -3.06 -27.27
C GLU A 117 -1.72 -2.15 -26.03
N HIS A 118 -2.77 -1.35 -25.84
CA HIS A 118 -2.93 -0.50 -24.66
C HIS A 118 -3.05 -1.28 -23.35
N ALA A 119 -3.70 -2.44 -23.37
CA ALA A 119 -3.74 -3.29 -22.19
C ALA A 119 -2.35 -3.86 -21.87
N ALA A 120 -1.54 -4.18 -22.88
CA ALA A 120 -0.16 -4.60 -22.66
C ALA A 120 0.68 -3.46 -22.05
N GLU A 121 0.58 -2.24 -22.56
CA GLU A 121 1.27 -1.07 -22.00
C GLU A 121 0.86 -0.79 -20.54
N TYR A 122 -0.43 -0.88 -20.23
CA TYR A 122 -0.93 -0.72 -18.86
C TYR A 122 -0.39 -1.81 -17.94
N MET A 123 -0.39 -3.07 -18.38
CA MET A 123 0.14 -4.18 -17.59
C MET A 123 1.65 -4.10 -17.39
N ASP A 124 2.40 -3.64 -18.40
CA ASP A 124 3.85 -3.41 -18.28
C ASP A 124 4.16 -2.31 -17.25
N ALA A 125 3.36 -1.23 -17.20
CA ALA A 125 3.48 -0.20 -16.17
C ALA A 125 3.14 -0.77 -14.79
N LEU A 126 2.03 -1.51 -14.67
CA LEU A 126 1.61 -2.14 -13.40
C LEU A 126 2.65 -3.13 -12.86
N ALA A 127 3.42 -3.77 -13.73
CA ALA A 127 4.43 -4.74 -13.37
C ALA A 127 5.77 -4.17 -12.94
N ALA A 128 5.99 -2.87 -13.12
CA ALA A 128 7.20 -2.16 -12.69
C ALA A 128 7.21 -1.94 -11.16
N THR A 129 6.92 -2.98 -10.38
CA THR A 129 6.84 -2.94 -8.91
C THR A 129 8.18 -2.65 -8.24
N ASP A 130 9.28 -2.61 -8.97
CA ASP A 130 10.59 -2.13 -8.52
C ASP A 130 10.81 -0.63 -8.76
N ASP A 131 9.94 0.02 -9.54
CA ASP A 131 10.08 1.41 -9.97
C ASP A 131 8.70 2.12 -9.95
N PRO A 132 8.32 2.76 -8.82
CA PRO A 132 7.08 3.51 -8.71
C PRO A 132 6.93 4.61 -9.76
N ASP A 133 8.03 5.21 -10.23
CA ASP A 133 7.97 6.27 -11.25
C ASP A 133 7.56 5.70 -12.61
N ARG A 134 8.06 4.52 -12.99
CA ARG A 134 7.55 3.80 -14.17
C ARG A 134 6.09 3.39 -14.03
N MET A 135 5.66 2.96 -12.84
CA MET A 135 4.24 2.64 -12.63
C MET A 135 3.34 3.86 -12.85
N ARG A 136 3.76 5.06 -12.44
CA ARG A 136 3.02 6.32 -12.63
C ARG A 136 2.82 6.68 -14.10
N GLU A 137 3.66 6.20 -15.02
CA GLU A 137 3.43 6.36 -16.46
C GLU A 137 2.09 5.72 -16.90
N GLY A 138 1.64 4.67 -16.19
CA GLY A 138 0.37 4.00 -16.43
C GLY A 138 -0.86 4.87 -16.21
N TRP A 139 -0.78 5.98 -15.45
CA TRP A 139 -1.91 6.90 -15.27
C TRP A 139 -2.34 7.56 -16.59
N LEU A 140 -1.45 7.67 -17.58
CA LEU A 140 -1.82 8.18 -18.91
C LEU A 140 -2.68 7.19 -19.72
N LEU A 141 -2.70 5.92 -19.29
CA LEU A 141 -3.38 4.80 -19.92
C LEU A 141 -4.72 4.47 -19.24
N ALA A 142 -5.14 5.21 -18.22
CA ALA A 142 -6.42 5.05 -17.55
C ALA A 142 -7.17 6.39 -17.49
N PRO A 143 -8.50 6.42 -17.66
CA PRO A 143 -9.28 7.62 -17.35
C PRO A 143 -9.24 7.91 -15.85
N GLU A 144 -9.13 9.18 -15.46
CA GLU A 144 -9.16 9.58 -14.04
C GLU A 144 -10.47 9.11 -13.37
N GLY A 145 -10.36 8.49 -12.19
CA GLY A 145 -11.52 7.97 -11.44
C GLY A 145 -12.11 6.66 -11.97
N SER A 146 -11.50 6.06 -12.99
CA SER A 146 -11.84 4.71 -13.46
C SER A 146 -11.32 3.64 -12.49
N THR A 147 -11.84 2.40 -12.60
CA THR A 147 -11.33 1.26 -11.83
C THR A 147 -9.84 1.04 -12.06
N ALA A 148 -9.38 1.17 -13.30
CA ALA A 148 -7.96 1.01 -13.64
C ALA A 148 -7.07 2.10 -13.02
N ASP A 149 -7.54 3.34 -12.94
CA ASP A 149 -6.83 4.46 -12.30
C ASP A 149 -6.74 4.27 -10.77
N ALA A 150 -7.85 3.89 -10.14
CA ALA A 150 -7.89 3.61 -8.70
C ALA A 150 -7.01 2.41 -8.32
N PHE A 151 -7.06 1.32 -9.09
CA PHE A 151 -6.24 0.13 -8.86
C PHE A 151 -4.74 0.45 -9.01
N LEU A 152 -4.36 1.19 -10.05
CA LEU A 152 -2.97 1.59 -10.26
C LEU A 152 -2.46 2.50 -9.13
N THR A 153 -3.27 3.47 -8.71
CA THR A 153 -2.97 4.36 -7.58
C THR A 153 -2.73 3.58 -6.28
N HIS A 154 -3.57 2.58 -6.01
CA HIS A 154 -3.40 1.69 -4.87
C HIS A 154 -2.07 0.93 -4.95
N ARG A 155 -1.80 0.27 -6.07
CA ARG A 155 -0.56 -0.51 -6.26
C ARG A 155 0.70 0.35 -6.18
N ILE A 156 0.71 1.54 -6.78
CA ILE A 156 1.81 2.52 -6.65
C ILE A 156 2.05 2.85 -5.18
N SER A 157 0.99 3.06 -4.40
CA SER A 157 1.08 3.44 -2.99
C SER A 157 1.67 2.34 -2.12
N VAL A 158 1.30 1.08 -2.38
CA VAL A 158 1.86 -0.09 -1.69
C VAL A 158 3.34 -0.25 -2.02
N VAL A 159 3.72 -0.11 -3.29
CA VAL A 159 5.12 -0.18 -3.72
C VAL A 159 5.93 0.97 -3.12
N GLN A 160 5.40 2.20 -3.12
CA GLN A 160 6.07 3.36 -2.52
C GLN A 160 6.32 3.15 -1.03
N ALA A 161 5.36 2.57 -0.29
CA ALA A 161 5.56 2.26 1.14
C ALA A 161 6.73 1.29 1.37
N ARG A 162 6.91 0.29 0.49
CA ARG A 162 8.06 -0.63 0.51
C ARG A 162 9.38 0.07 0.17
N VAL A 163 9.36 0.99 -0.79
CA VAL A 163 10.52 1.84 -1.09
C VAL A 163 10.88 2.71 0.12
N ASP A 164 9.90 3.31 0.79
CA ASP A 164 10.10 4.18 1.95
C ASP A 164 10.63 3.41 3.18
N GLU A 165 10.21 2.14 3.36
CA GLU A 165 10.76 1.15 4.31
C GLU A 165 12.24 0.80 4.00
N GLY A 166 12.73 1.09 2.79
CA GLY A 166 14.05 0.69 2.33
C GLY A 166 14.11 -0.77 1.84
N ARG A 167 12.96 -1.37 1.53
CA ARG A 167 12.81 -2.74 1.04
C ARG A 167 12.00 -2.78 -0.26
N PRO A 168 12.53 -2.22 -1.37
CA PRO A 168 11.83 -2.21 -2.64
C PRO A 168 11.49 -3.63 -3.10
N LEU A 169 10.36 -3.78 -3.77
CA LEU A 169 9.95 -5.05 -4.37
C LEU A 169 10.76 -5.32 -5.64
N PHE A 170 10.75 -6.57 -6.08
CA PHE A 170 11.23 -6.92 -7.42
C PHE A 170 10.16 -6.61 -8.46
N ALA A 171 10.57 -6.39 -9.71
CA ALA A 171 9.65 -6.29 -10.83
C ALA A 171 8.83 -7.57 -10.97
N SER A 172 7.52 -7.40 -11.20
CA SER A 172 6.62 -8.50 -11.48
C SER A 172 6.81 -8.97 -12.93
N GLU A 173 6.59 -10.26 -13.17
CA GLU A 173 6.61 -10.80 -14.53
C GLU A 173 5.22 -10.71 -15.16
N VAL A 174 5.11 -10.07 -16.33
CA VAL A 174 3.89 -10.09 -17.15
C VAL A 174 4.01 -11.13 -18.25
N ARG A 175 2.96 -11.94 -18.43
CA ARG A 175 2.84 -12.88 -19.55
C ARG A 175 1.50 -12.74 -20.23
N PRO A 176 1.45 -12.53 -21.56
CA PRO A 176 0.19 -12.55 -22.29
C PRO A 176 -0.41 -13.96 -22.27
N THR A 177 -1.73 -14.03 -22.14
CA THR A 177 -2.53 -15.25 -22.21
C THR A 177 -3.56 -15.14 -23.34
N ALA A 178 -4.34 -16.19 -23.58
CA ALA A 178 -5.40 -16.15 -24.58
C ALA A 178 -6.55 -15.19 -24.22
N GLN A 179 -6.69 -14.81 -22.94
CA GLN A 179 -7.83 -14.04 -22.41
C GLN A 179 -7.42 -12.68 -21.81
N GLY A 180 -6.12 -12.39 -21.74
CA GLY A 180 -5.59 -11.23 -21.03
C GLY A 180 -4.13 -11.41 -20.66
N PHE A 181 -3.78 -11.16 -19.40
CA PHE A 181 -2.41 -11.24 -18.90
C PHE A 181 -2.35 -12.00 -17.58
N GLU A 182 -1.23 -12.65 -17.33
CA GLU A 182 -0.84 -13.20 -16.03
C GLU A 182 0.27 -12.30 -15.48
N LEU A 183 0.05 -11.72 -14.31
CA LEU A 183 1.03 -10.93 -13.57
C LEU A 183 1.50 -11.76 -12.38
N CYS A 184 2.80 -12.01 -12.27
CA CYS A 184 3.35 -12.79 -11.18
C CYS A 184 4.38 -12.01 -10.38
N ASP A 185 4.14 -11.92 -9.08
CA ASP A 185 5.17 -11.53 -8.12
C ASP A 185 6.19 -12.68 -8.04
N PRO A 186 7.50 -12.43 -8.26
CA PRO A 186 8.53 -13.46 -8.19
C PRO A 186 8.63 -14.11 -6.80
N GLY A 187 8.09 -13.48 -5.75
CA GLY A 187 8.24 -13.87 -4.37
C GLY A 187 9.63 -13.52 -3.83
N ASP A 188 9.77 -13.61 -2.51
CA ASP A 188 11.04 -13.44 -1.81
C ASP A 188 11.46 -14.78 -1.18
N LYS A 189 12.40 -15.47 -1.83
CA LYS A 189 12.93 -16.75 -1.36
C LYS A 189 13.84 -16.61 -0.14
N ASP A 190 14.34 -15.40 0.10
CA ASP A 190 15.23 -15.08 1.22
C ASP A 190 14.43 -14.52 2.42
N ALA A 191 13.13 -14.27 2.25
CA ALA A 191 12.21 -13.97 3.36
C ALA A 191 12.05 -15.16 4.31
N ASP A 192 11.68 -14.87 5.56
CA ASP A 192 11.32 -15.87 6.57
C ASP A 192 9.87 -15.64 7.04
N PRO A 193 8.89 -16.49 6.65
CA PRO A 193 9.06 -17.65 5.78
C PRO A 193 9.30 -17.26 4.31
N PRO A 194 9.92 -18.14 3.50
CA PRO A 194 10.08 -17.90 2.07
C PRO A 194 8.72 -17.69 1.41
N GLN A 195 8.62 -16.64 0.61
CA GLN A 195 7.40 -16.33 -0.11
C GLN A 195 7.45 -17.00 -1.49
N GLU A 196 6.41 -17.79 -1.78
CA GLU A 196 6.26 -18.44 -3.08
C GLU A 196 5.81 -17.43 -4.15
N ARG A 197 6.06 -17.76 -5.41
CA ARG A 197 5.57 -17.00 -6.55
C ARG A 197 4.04 -16.97 -6.51
N GLN A 198 3.46 -15.78 -6.50
CA GLN A 198 2.02 -15.58 -6.57
C GLN A 198 1.67 -14.93 -7.90
N CYS A 199 0.60 -15.40 -8.54
CA CYS A 199 0.17 -14.91 -9.84
C CYS A 199 -1.31 -14.53 -9.78
N ALA A 200 -1.67 -13.46 -10.48
CA ALA A 200 -3.04 -13.03 -10.69
C ALA A 200 -3.33 -12.91 -12.20
N HIS A 201 -4.55 -13.26 -12.59
CA HIS A 201 -5.01 -13.20 -13.97
C HIS A 201 -5.82 -11.93 -14.22
N PHE A 202 -5.32 -11.08 -15.12
CA PHE A 202 -5.98 -9.87 -15.56
C PHE A 202 -6.70 -10.15 -16.87
N THR A 203 -8.03 -10.03 -16.88
CA THR A 203 -8.88 -10.37 -18.03
C THR A 203 -9.99 -9.34 -18.20
N GLY A 204 -10.83 -9.48 -19.23
CA GLY A 204 -12.06 -8.66 -19.35
C GLY A 204 -11.80 -7.16 -19.48
N PHE A 205 -10.69 -6.76 -20.12
CA PHE A 205 -10.35 -5.35 -20.32
C PHE A 205 -11.42 -4.63 -21.13
N GLU A 206 -11.92 -3.52 -20.58
CA GLU A 206 -12.77 -2.56 -21.27
C GLU A 206 -12.00 -1.25 -21.44
N SER A 207 -12.23 -0.56 -22.54
CA SER A 207 -11.44 0.63 -22.90
C SER A 207 -12.31 1.76 -23.42
N GLU A 208 -11.98 2.98 -23.00
CA GLU A 208 -12.49 4.22 -23.57
C GLU A 208 -11.41 4.82 -24.48
N GLY A 209 -11.51 4.52 -25.78
CA GLY A 209 -10.46 4.86 -26.74
C GLY A 209 -9.18 4.07 -26.46
N ASP A 210 -8.08 4.78 -26.25
CA ASP A 210 -6.74 4.21 -26.03
C ASP A 210 -6.44 4.03 -24.52
N ARG A 211 -7.46 4.09 -23.66
CA ARG A 211 -7.32 4.02 -22.20
C ARG A 211 -8.16 2.89 -21.62
N ILE A 212 -7.59 2.18 -20.64
CA ILE A 212 -8.24 1.10 -19.91
C ILE A 212 -9.14 1.69 -18.84
N GLU A 213 -10.43 1.37 -18.89
CA GLU A 213 -11.41 1.85 -17.90
C GLU A 213 -11.58 0.83 -16.76
N THR A 214 -11.73 -0.44 -17.12
CA THR A 214 -11.88 -1.54 -16.16
C THR A 214 -11.30 -2.85 -16.69
N PHE A 215 -11.14 -3.82 -15.79
CA PHE A 215 -10.68 -5.18 -16.03
C PHE A 215 -11.11 -6.06 -14.85
N LEU A 216 -10.89 -7.37 -14.97
CA LEU A 216 -11.12 -8.35 -13.92
C LEU A 216 -9.78 -8.89 -13.42
N VAL A 217 -9.64 -9.02 -12.11
CA VAL A 217 -8.53 -9.72 -11.43
C VAL A 217 -9.05 -11.05 -10.91
N ASP A 218 -8.50 -12.15 -11.41
CA ASP A 218 -8.96 -13.52 -11.13
C ASP A 218 -10.47 -13.71 -11.35
N GLY A 219 -11.01 -13.00 -12.34
CA GLY A 219 -12.42 -13.03 -12.72
C GLY A 219 -13.34 -12.11 -11.90
N VAL A 220 -12.79 -11.29 -11.00
CA VAL A 220 -13.54 -10.35 -10.15
C VAL A 220 -13.22 -8.91 -10.55
N ASP A 221 -14.25 -8.07 -10.64
CA ASP A 221 -14.07 -6.62 -10.82
C ASP A 221 -13.50 -6.01 -9.52
N PRO A 222 -12.31 -5.40 -9.53
CA PRO A 222 -11.73 -4.81 -8.33
C PRO A 222 -12.41 -3.50 -7.93
N GLY A 223 -13.18 -2.86 -8.81
CA GLY A 223 -13.80 -1.55 -8.60
C GLY A 223 -14.60 -1.44 -7.29
N PRO A 224 -15.55 -2.33 -6.98
CA PRO A 224 -16.32 -2.29 -5.74
C PRO A 224 -15.49 -2.45 -4.46
N GLY A 225 -14.30 -3.03 -4.55
CA GLY A 225 -13.37 -3.19 -3.42
C GLY A 225 -12.36 -2.05 -3.29
N LEU A 226 -12.30 -1.11 -4.23
CA LEU A 226 -11.36 0.00 -4.23
C LEU A 226 -11.99 1.26 -3.63
N PHE A 227 -11.28 1.85 -2.68
CA PHE A 227 -11.66 3.09 -2.00
C PHE A 227 -10.53 4.10 -2.21
N GLY A 228 -10.87 5.27 -2.78
CA GLY A 228 -9.90 6.32 -3.07
C GLY A 228 -9.56 7.19 -1.85
N ALA A 229 -8.74 8.21 -2.07
CA ALA A 229 -8.45 9.26 -1.10
C ALA A 229 -9.74 10.06 -0.83
N GLY A 230 -10.49 9.65 0.19
CA GLY A 230 -11.62 10.40 0.72
C GLY A 230 -11.16 11.60 1.57
N ASP A 231 -12.05 12.09 2.43
CA ASP A 231 -11.74 13.07 3.48
C ASP A 231 -11.10 12.44 4.74
N GLY A 232 -10.79 11.14 4.69
CA GLY A 232 -10.13 10.39 5.74
C GLY A 232 -8.75 10.95 6.07
N SER A 233 -8.68 11.77 7.12
CA SER A 233 -7.43 12.34 7.63
C SER A 233 -7.48 12.50 9.14
N ALA A 234 -6.30 12.42 9.76
CA ALA A 234 -6.13 12.56 11.19
C ALA A 234 -4.86 13.39 11.47
N ALA A 235 -4.83 14.06 12.61
CA ALA A 235 -3.65 14.76 13.08
C ALA A 235 -3.53 14.71 14.60
N SER A 236 -2.30 14.57 15.09
CA SER A 236 -2.00 14.49 16.52
C SER A 236 -0.55 14.91 16.76
N GLU A 237 -0.31 15.80 17.73
CA GLU A 237 1.04 16.24 18.15
C GLU A 237 1.99 16.69 17.01
N GLY A 238 1.44 17.27 15.94
CA GLY A 238 2.22 17.73 14.78
C GLY A 238 2.47 16.67 13.70
N VAL A 239 1.95 15.46 13.89
CA VAL A 239 1.88 14.41 12.88
C VAL A 239 0.52 14.47 12.19
N HIS A 240 0.49 14.26 10.88
CA HIS A 240 -0.72 14.15 10.09
C HIS A 240 -0.68 12.86 9.28
N ALA A 241 -1.84 12.22 9.14
CA ALA A 241 -2.03 11.09 8.24
C ALA A 241 -3.26 11.33 7.37
N ALA A 242 -3.17 10.97 6.09
CA ALA A 242 -4.27 11.02 5.15
C ALA A 242 -4.41 9.67 4.43
N LEU A 243 -5.63 9.16 4.32
CA LEU A 243 -5.94 8.00 3.51
C LEU A 243 -5.61 8.32 2.05
N VAL A 244 -4.87 7.43 1.41
CA VAL A 244 -4.59 7.52 -0.02
C VAL A 244 -5.48 6.56 -0.79
N SER A 245 -5.51 5.30 -0.36
CA SER A 245 -6.38 4.30 -0.94
C SER A 245 -6.55 3.11 0.00
N ALA A 246 -7.65 2.39 -0.13
CA ALA A 246 -7.82 1.06 0.43
C ALA A 246 -8.34 0.11 -0.65
N TYR A 247 -7.97 -1.15 -0.53
CA TYR A 247 -8.44 -2.22 -1.42
C TYR A 247 -8.84 -3.43 -0.60
N HIS A 248 -10.07 -3.87 -0.76
CA HIS A 248 -10.59 -5.10 -0.17
C HIS A 248 -10.81 -6.13 -1.28
N ALA A 249 -10.02 -7.19 -1.25
CA ALA A 249 -10.20 -8.37 -2.10
C ALA A 249 -10.54 -9.59 -1.25
N GLN A 250 -9.59 -10.01 -0.41
CA GLN A 250 -9.77 -11.03 0.62
C GLN A 250 -9.35 -10.44 1.97
N ASP A 251 -8.15 -9.85 1.99
CA ASP A 251 -7.70 -8.99 3.07
C ASP A 251 -7.96 -7.52 2.70
N LEU A 252 -8.01 -6.66 3.71
CA LEU A 252 -8.05 -5.21 3.53
C LEU A 252 -6.63 -4.67 3.50
N GLU A 253 -6.24 -4.08 2.37
CA GLU A 253 -4.96 -3.39 2.19
C GLU A 253 -5.21 -1.87 2.21
N VAL A 254 -4.69 -1.18 3.23
CA VAL A 254 -4.88 0.27 3.43
C VAL A 254 -3.55 0.99 3.21
N THR A 255 -3.59 2.11 2.50
CA THR A 255 -2.42 2.99 2.31
C THR A 255 -2.72 4.39 2.80
N VAL A 256 -1.80 4.94 3.58
CA VAL A 256 -1.90 6.29 4.12
C VAL A 256 -0.59 7.04 3.84
N GLU A 257 -0.69 8.34 3.64
CA GLU A 257 0.47 9.23 3.66
C GLU A 257 0.59 9.82 5.06
N VAL A 258 1.73 9.63 5.70
CA VAL A 258 2.04 10.21 7.01
C VAL A 258 3.12 11.27 6.84
N GLY A 259 2.93 12.42 7.45
CA GLY A 259 3.94 13.48 7.51
C GLY A 259 4.00 14.10 8.90
N THR A 260 5.09 14.81 9.16
CA THR A 260 5.34 15.37 10.49
C THR A 260 6.06 16.71 10.45
N VAL A 261 5.82 17.58 11.44
CA VAL A 261 6.62 18.80 11.67
C VAL A 261 7.71 18.60 12.74
N HIS A 262 7.76 17.44 13.37
CA HIS A 262 8.71 17.08 14.44
C HIS A 262 9.33 15.71 14.18
N ALA A 263 10.45 15.42 14.82
CA ALA A 263 10.96 14.06 14.86
C ALA A 263 9.96 13.14 15.60
N VAL A 264 9.60 12.02 14.97
CA VAL A 264 8.63 11.05 15.49
C VAL A 264 9.04 9.63 15.11
N ASP A 265 8.82 8.70 16.02
CA ASP A 265 8.84 7.26 15.79
C ASP A 265 7.39 6.74 15.75
N ILE A 266 6.98 6.16 14.63
CA ILE A 266 5.62 5.68 14.38
C ILE A 266 5.60 4.16 14.50
N ASP A 267 4.72 3.65 15.36
CA ASP A 267 4.51 2.22 15.56
C ASP A 267 3.55 1.65 14.50
N LEU A 268 4.02 1.53 13.25
CA LEU A 268 3.23 0.92 12.18
C LEU A 268 2.88 -0.56 12.46
N PRO A 269 3.77 -1.41 13.03
CA PRO A 269 3.42 -2.81 13.34
C PRO A 269 2.41 -2.94 14.47
N GLY A 270 2.37 -1.99 15.40
CA GLY A 270 1.36 -1.90 16.45
C GLY A 270 0.05 -1.20 16.05
N ALA A 271 -0.12 -0.87 14.77
CA ALA A 271 -1.37 -0.30 14.28
C ALA A 271 -2.53 -1.31 14.38
N VAL A 272 -3.73 -0.80 14.64
CA VAL A 272 -4.95 -1.58 14.82
C VAL A 272 -6.04 -1.02 13.91
N TYR A 273 -6.76 -1.88 13.22
CA TYR A 273 -7.94 -1.48 12.46
C TYR A 273 -9.20 -1.78 13.26
N VAL A 274 -10.05 -0.78 13.44
CA VAL A 274 -11.36 -0.92 14.08
C VAL A 274 -12.42 -0.98 12.98
N GLY A 275 -13.04 -2.15 12.80
CA GLY A 275 -14.05 -2.39 11.78
C GLY A 275 -15.32 -1.56 11.98
N PRO A 276 -16.22 -1.52 10.98
CA PRO A 276 -17.48 -0.76 11.06
C PRO A 276 -18.45 -1.26 12.14
N ASP A 277 -18.25 -2.49 12.63
CA ASP A 277 -18.97 -3.10 13.75
C ASP A 277 -18.32 -2.84 15.12
N GLY A 278 -17.13 -2.21 15.13
CA GLY A 278 -16.33 -1.92 16.30
C GLY A 278 -15.39 -3.05 16.73
N GLU A 279 -15.26 -4.13 15.95
CA GLU A 279 -14.26 -5.18 16.20
C GLU A 279 -12.85 -4.64 15.91
N GLU A 280 -11.89 -5.00 16.76
CA GLU A 280 -10.48 -4.64 16.58
C GLU A 280 -9.74 -5.77 15.86
N HIS A 281 -9.02 -5.41 14.80
CA HIS A 281 -8.20 -6.30 14.00
C HIS A 281 -6.74 -5.82 14.06
N ASP A 282 -5.84 -6.70 14.49
CA ASP A 282 -4.42 -6.44 14.40
C ASP A 282 -3.99 -6.36 12.93
N VAL A 283 -3.05 -5.45 12.64
CA VAL A 283 -2.42 -5.40 11.32
C VAL A 283 -1.53 -6.64 11.15
N ALA A 284 -1.82 -7.45 10.12
CA ALA A 284 -1.04 -8.64 9.79
C ALA A 284 0.36 -8.29 9.27
N SER A 285 0.48 -7.17 8.55
CA SER A 285 1.77 -6.62 8.13
C SER A 285 1.69 -5.14 7.80
N ALA A 286 2.78 -4.41 8.05
CA ALA A 286 2.92 -3.00 7.68
C ALA A 286 4.21 -2.77 6.88
N ALA A 287 4.21 -1.72 6.06
CA ALA A 287 5.37 -1.20 5.33
C ALA A 287 5.36 0.33 5.41
N GLY A 288 6.54 0.94 5.39
CA GLY A 288 6.74 2.39 5.48
C GLY A 288 7.94 2.72 6.38
N ARG A 289 8.25 4.00 6.50
CA ARG A 289 9.29 4.47 7.41
C ARG A 289 8.72 4.71 8.81
N TYR A 290 9.35 4.13 9.83
CA TYR A 290 8.96 4.28 11.23
C TYR A 290 9.48 5.60 11.83
N GLU A 291 10.75 5.93 11.59
CA GLU A 291 11.38 7.17 12.09
C GLU A 291 11.28 8.29 11.04
N LEU A 292 10.55 9.36 11.36
CA LEU A 292 10.40 10.52 10.49
C LEU A 292 11.08 11.75 11.09
N GLU A 293 11.96 12.36 10.31
CA GLU A 293 12.54 13.67 10.61
C GLU A 293 11.52 14.81 10.43
N PRO A 294 11.73 15.99 11.04
CA PRO A 294 10.88 17.16 10.81
C PRO A 294 10.74 17.50 9.32
N GLY A 295 9.50 17.61 8.85
CA GLY A 295 9.16 17.90 7.45
C GLY A 295 9.23 16.70 6.51
N ALA A 296 9.57 15.50 7.00
CA ALA A 296 9.54 14.28 6.22
C ALA A 296 8.10 13.76 6.03
N THR A 297 7.92 12.98 4.97
CA THR A 297 6.73 12.19 4.71
C THR A 297 7.10 10.75 4.41
N THR A 298 6.18 9.83 4.65
CA THR A 298 6.27 8.43 4.23
C THR A 298 4.91 7.98 3.72
N ARG A 299 4.90 7.12 2.71
CA ARG A 299 3.76 6.26 2.44
C ARG A 299 3.84 5.08 3.39
N ALA A 300 2.73 4.75 4.04
CA ALA A 300 2.60 3.55 4.84
C ALA A 300 1.50 2.67 4.24
N ALA A 301 1.72 1.36 4.23
CA ALA A 301 0.77 0.37 3.77
C ALA A 301 0.54 -0.67 4.87
N PHE A 302 -0.71 -1.05 5.07
CA PHE A 302 -1.16 -1.97 6.11
C PHE A 302 -2.01 -3.06 5.48
N ARG A 303 -1.82 -4.30 5.91
CA ARG A 303 -2.69 -5.42 5.56
C ARG A 303 -3.40 -5.90 6.80
N VAL A 304 -4.71 -6.01 6.74
CA VAL A 304 -5.57 -6.48 7.82
C VAL A 304 -6.34 -7.69 7.33
N ALA A 305 -6.11 -8.84 7.96
CA ALA A 305 -6.75 -10.09 7.58
C ALA A 305 -8.23 -10.08 7.98
N ASP A 306 -9.08 -10.61 7.10
CA ASP A 306 -10.51 -10.85 7.36
C ASP A 306 -11.30 -9.59 7.82
N ALA A 307 -10.85 -8.39 7.43
CA ALA A 307 -11.47 -7.13 7.83
C ALA A 307 -12.25 -6.48 6.67
N GLU A 308 -13.46 -6.00 6.98
CA GLU A 308 -14.30 -5.27 6.02
C GLU A 308 -13.95 -3.77 6.01
N PRO A 309 -14.06 -3.08 4.87
CA PRO A 309 -13.90 -1.63 4.77
C PRO A 309 -15.02 -0.87 5.52
N GLY A 310 -14.81 0.42 5.79
CA GLY A 310 -15.76 1.31 6.48
C GLY A 310 -15.40 1.63 7.94
N GLY A 311 -14.22 1.22 8.40
CA GLY A 311 -13.72 1.38 9.76
C GLY A 311 -12.72 2.52 9.96
N VAL A 312 -11.87 2.39 10.97
CA VAL A 312 -10.84 3.37 11.35
C VAL A 312 -9.51 2.67 11.58
N LEU A 313 -8.46 3.12 10.90
CA LEU A 313 -7.10 2.69 11.17
C LEU A 313 -6.49 3.56 12.28
N ARG A 314 -6.09 2.92 13.39
CA ARG A 314 -5.44 3.56 14.54
C ARG A 314 -3.94 3.35 14.45
N ILE A 315 -3.17 4.44 14.41
CA ILE A 315 -1.71 4.41 14.33
C ILE A 315 -1.15 5.14 15.54
N GLY A 316 -0.33 4.42 16.31
CA GLY A 316 0.37 4.96 17.47
C GLY A 316 1.78 5.45 17.11
N GLY A 317 2.39 6.17 18.05
CA GLY A 317 3.79 6.54 17.96
C GLY A 317 4.21 7.43 19.13
N CYS A 318 5.44 7.88 19.09
CA CYS A 318 5.98 8.79 20.08
C CYS A 318 6.89 9.82 19.41
N ARG A 319 6.87 11.04 19.92
CA ARG A 319 7.86 12.04 19.53
C ARG A 319 9.24 11.67 20.07
N GLU A 320 10.27 12.35 19.60
CA GLU A 320 11.64 12.24 20.14
C GLU A 320 11.65 12.19 21.68
N GLU A 321 12.39 11.22 22.23
CA GLU A 321 12.46 10.93 23.67
C GLU A 321 11.09 10.63 24.35
N CYS A 322 10.09 10.24 23.56
CA CYS A 322 8.70 10.03 23.98
C CYS A 322 8.10 11.25 24.70
N SER A 323 8.48 12.47 24.31
CA SER A 323 8.01 13.69 24.96
C SER A 323 6.48 13.87 24.87
N ALA A 324 5.86 13.28 23.85
CA ALA A 324 4.42 13.18 23.67
C ALA A 324 4.06 11.90 22.91
N MET A 325 2.88 11.35 23.21
CA MET A 325 2.30 10.23 22.48
C MET A 325 1.54 10.73 21.26
N VAL A 326 1.72 10.05 20.13
CA VAL A 326 0.97 10.29 18.89
C VAL A 326 -0.09 9.21 18.78
N GLU A 327 -1.32 9.62 18.49
CA GLU A 327 -2.43 8.71 18.20
C GLU A 327 -3.21 9.30 17.02
N LEU A 328 -3.24 8.56 15.91
CA LEU A 328 -3.92 8.96 14.68
C LEU A 328 -5.06 7.98 14.43
N GLU A 329 -6.25 8.51 14.16
CA GLU A 329 -7.45 7.73 13.85
C GLU A 329 -7.91 8.05 12.43
N VAL A 330 -7.42 7.30 11.43
CA VAL A 330 -7.65 7.56 10.01
C VAL A 330 -8.90 6.80 9.55
N PRO A 331 -9.98 7.47 9.13
CA PRO A 331 -11.15 6.80 8.55
C PRO A 331 -10.80 6.05 7.26
N VAL A 332 -11.36 4.85 7.08
CA VAL A 332 -11.18 3.99 5.90
C VAL A 332 -12.55 3.66 5.31
N GLY A 333 -13.13 4.55 4.50
CA GLY A 333 -14.43 4.35 3.84
C GLY A 333 -15.13 5.63 3.43
#